data_AF-C8N737-F1
#
_entry.id   AF-C8N737-F1
#
_cell.length_a   1.000
_cell.length_b   1.000
_cell.length_c   1.000
_cell.angle_alpha   90.00
_cell.angle_beta   90.00
_cell.angle_gamma   90.00
#
_symmetry.space_group_name_H-M   'P 1'
#
loop_
_entity.id
_entity.type
_entity.pdbx_description
1 polymer ?
#
loop_
_entity_poly.entity_id
_entity_poly.type
_entity_poly.pdbx_seq_one_letter_code
_entity_poly.pdbx_strand_id
1 'polypeptide(L)'
;MKSAAKKMTEKTEYEKACDRIKANAQKVDIIAEREAFEAWQKQCGLLPIDPRHHDPETGYRDTITGRNLDRWDAWLARAVAGETDGE
;
A
#
# COMPACT_ATOMS: atom_id res chain seq x y z
N MET A 1 -9.25 42.84 8.18
CA MET A 1 -8.55 41.55 8.11
C MET A 1 -9.60 40.45 8.10
N LYS A 2 -9.96 39.90 6.93
CA LYS A 2 -10.99 38.86 6.85
C LYS A 2 -10.50 37.68 6.02
N SER A 3 -10.48 36.54 6.70
CA SER A 3 -10.66 35.19 6.16
C SER A 3 -9.49 34.59 5.38
N ALA A 4 -8.42 34.26 6.10
CA ALA A 4 -7.59 33.09 5.78
C ALA A 4 -8.35 31.81 6.19
N ALA A 5 -9.54 31.59 5.63
CA ALA A 5 -10.27 30.34 5.78
C ALA A 5 -9.66 29.32 4.81
N LYS A 6 -8.58 28.70 5.30
CA LYS A 6 -8.19 27.30 5.08
C LYS A 6 -8.90 26.63 3.88
N LYS A 7 -8.29 26.71 2.70
CA LYS A 7 -8.53 25.68 1.67
C LYS A 7 -8.13 24.34 2.33
N MET A 8 -9.11 23.57 2.79
CA MET A 8 -8.87 22.15 3.02
C MET A 8 -8.65 21.56 1.64
N THR A 9 -7.39 21.44 1.24
CA THR A 9 -7.00 20.84 -0.02
C THR A 9 -7.53 19.40 0.02
N GLU A 10 -8.51 19.11 -0.82
CA GLU A 10 -9.05 17.76 -0.94
C GLU A 10 -7.91 16.83 -1.35
N LYS A 11 -7.68 15.76 -0.57
CA LYS A 11 -6.64 14.78 -0.90
C LYS A 11 -6.95 14.16 -2.26
N THR A 12 -5.94 14.04 -3.10
CA THR A 12 -6.02 13.27 -4.33
C THR A 12 -6.30 11.80 -4.04
N GLU A 13 -6.86 11.07 -5.01
CA GLU A 13 -7.08 9.61 -4.87
C GLU A 13 -5.78 8.85 -4.60
N TYR A 14 -4.67 9.36 -5.11
CA TYR A 14 -3.33 8.87 -4.81
C TYR A 14 -2.98 9.02 -3.32
N GLU A 15 -3.14 10.22 -2.76
CA GLU A 15 -2.85 10.46 -1.34
C GLU A 15 -3.75 9.61 -0.43
N LYS A 16 -5.02 9.42 -0.81
CA LYS A 16 -5.93 8.51 -0.09
C LYS A 16 -5.45 7.06 -0.15
N ALA A 17 -4.91 6.60 -1.27
CA ALA A 17 -4.35 5.25 -1.40
C ALA A 17 -3.09 5.07 -0.54
N CYS A 18 -2.16 6.03 -0.58
CA CYS A 18 -0.96 6.00 0.26
C CYS A 18 -1.32 5.96 1.75
N ASP A 19 -2.33 6.74 2.19
CA ASP A 19 -2.81 6.69 3.58
C ASP A 19 -3.36 5.31 3.96
N ARG A 20 -4.17 4.67 3.09
CA ARG A 20 -4.72 3.33 3.33
C ARG A 20 -3.63 2.27 3.42
N ILE A 21 -2.67 2.29 2.48
CA ILE A 21 -1.52 1.38 2.48
C ILE A 21 -0.75 1.53 3.79
N LYS A 22 -0.45 2.77 4.21
CA LYS A 22 0.26 3.02 5.47
C LYS A 22 -0.52 2.50 6.69
N ALA A 23 -1.83 2.70 6.72
CA ALA A 23 -2.68 2.24 7.82
C ALA A 23 -2.79 0.71 7.88
N ASN A 24 -2.81 0.02 6.74
CA ASN A 24 -2.88 -1.43 6.69
C ASN A 24 -1.52 -2.08 6.95
N ALA A 25 -0.43 -1.47 6.47
CA ALA A 25 0.92 -1.96 6.73
C ALA A 25 1.28 -2.01 8.22
N GLN A 26 0.68 -1.15 9.04
CA GLN A 26 0.85 -1.15 10.49
C GLN A 26 0.13 -2.31 11.21
N LYS A 27 -0.71 -3.06 10.51
CA LYS A 27 -1.55 -4.11 11.10
C LYS A 27 -1.09 -5.52 10.76
N VAL A 28 -0.09 -5.68 9.90
CA VAL A 28 0.38 -6.97 9.39
C VAL A 28 1.91 -7.02 9.44
N ASP A 29 2.49 -8.22 9.32
CA ASP A 29 3.92 -8.34 9.05
C ASP A 29 4.22 -7.91 7.60
N ILE A 30 4.59 -6.65 7.43
CA ILE A 30 4.79 -6.03 6.13
C ILE A 30 5.91 -6.67 5.30
N ILE A 31 6.91 -7.28 5.95
CA ILE A 31 8.00 -7.97 5.27
C ILE A 31 7.49 -9.29 4.73
N ALA A 32 6.81 -10.08 5.55
CA ALA A 32 6.21 -11.35 5.14
C ALA A 32 5.16 -11.14 4.03
N GLU A 33 4.31 -10.13 4.15
CA GLU A 33 3.30 -9.82 3.14
C GLU A 33 3.92 -9.37 1.81
N ARG A 34 5.02 -8.62 1.84
CA ARG A 34 5.73 -8.25 0.62
C ARG A 34 6.29 -9.47 -0.09
N GLU A 35 6.94 -10.37 0.64
CA GLU A 35 7.49 -11.61 0.10
C GLU A 35 6.41 -12.51 -0.50
N ALA A 36 5.27 -12.65 0.19
CA ALA A 36 4.12 -13.40 -0.29
C ALA A 36 3.50 -12.78 -1.54
N PHE A 37 3.40 -11.44 -1.59
CA PHE A 37 2.90 -10.71 -2.74
C PHE A 37 3.82 -10.85 -3.96
N GLU A 38 5.14 -10.76 -3.79
CA GLU A 38 6.10 -10.98 -4.87
C GLU A 38 6.07 -12.42 -5.40
N ALA A 39 5.92 -13.40 -4.50
CA ALA A 39 5.75 -14.80 -4.87
C ALA A 39 4.45 -15.01 -5.68
N TRP A 40 3.35 -14.37 -5.27
CA TRP A 40 2.09 -14.38 -6.00
C TRP A 40 2.21 -13.70 -7.37
N GLN A 41 2.86 -12.53 -7.45
CA GLN A 41 3.10 -11.84 -8.70
C GLN A 41 3.84 -12.72 -9.72
N LYS A 42 4.87 -13.44 -9.24
CA LYS A 42 5.64 -14.37 -10.06
C LYS A 42 4.78 -15.52 -10.57
N GLN A 43 3.89 -16.07 -9.74
CA GLN A 43 2.93 -17.11 -10.16
C GLN A 43 1.95 -16.61 -11.22
N CYS A 44 1.55 -15.34 -11.13
CA CYS A 44 0.71 -14.69 -12.14
C CYS A 44 1.46 -14.25 -13.41
N GLY A 45 2.77 -14.50 -13.52
CA GLY A 45 3.59 -14.07 -14.66
C GLY A 45 3.79 -12.56 -14.75
N LEU A 46 3.60 -11.83 -13.64
CA LEU A 46 3.84 -10.39 -13.58
C LEU A 46 5.33 -10.12 -13.41
N LEU A 47 5.77 -8.96 -13.93
CA LEU A 47 7.16 -8.52 -13.76
C LEU A 47 7.47 -8.32 -12.27
N PRO A 48 8.67 -8.74 -11.82
CA PRO A 48 9.12 -8.49 -10.47
C PRO A 48 9.22 -6.98 -10.22
N ILE A 49 8.98 -6.59 -8.97
CA ILE A 49 9.19 -5.21 -8.53
C ILE A 49 10.68 -5.00 -8.30
N ASP A 50 11.18 -3.82 -8.66
CA ASP A 50 12.57 -3.47 -8.40
C ASP A 50 12.79 -3.31 -6.89
N PRO A 51 13.78 -4.00 -6.29
CA PRO A 51 14.09 -3.89 -4.87
C PRO A 51 14.37 -2.47 -4.37
N ARG A 52 14.76 -1.55 -5.27
CA ARG A 52 14.95 -0.12 -4.94
C ARG A 52 13.65 0.57 -4.52
N HIS A 53 12.51 -0.01 -4.87
CA HIS A 53 11.20 0.44 -4.42
C HIS A 53 10.75 -0.25 -3.15
N HIS A 54 11.56 -1.10 -2.49
CA HIS A 54 11.13 -1.70 -1.23
C HIS A 54 11.22 -0.68 -0.11
N ASP A 55 10.23 -0.72 0.78
CA ASP A 55 10.16 0.11 1.97
C ASP A 55 9.82 -0.77 3.19
N PRO A 56 10.55 -0.63 4.31
CA PRO A 56 10.31 -1.45 5.49
C PRO A 56 9.05 -1.02 6.27
N GLU A 57 8.51 0.17 6.06
CA GLU A 57 7.33 0.68 6.77
C GLU A 57 6.04 0.45 5.99
N THR A 58 6.05 0.63 4.68
CA THR A 58 4.86 0.54 3.81
C THR A 58 4.92 -0.62 2.82
N GLY A 59 5.97 -1.45 2.88
CA GLY A 59 6.25 -2.52 1.92
C GLY A 59 6.97 -1.99 0.68
N TYR A 60 6.44 -0.92 0.08
CA TYR A 60 7.05 -0.25 -1.06
C TYR A 60 7.14 1.27 -0.88
N ARG A 61 8.24 1.83 -1.41
CA ARG A 61 8.52 3.25 -1.49
C ARG A 61 7.72 3.85 -2.62
N ASP A 62 7.08 4.96 -2.31
CA ASP A 62 6.27 5.77 -3.24
C ASP A 62 6.98 5.95 -4.60
N THR A 63 6.23 5.81 -5.70
CA THR A 63 6.61 5.75 -7.15
C THR A 63 6.55 4.39 -7.86
N ILE A 64 6.03 3.36 -7.23
CA ILE A 64 5.59 2.19 -7.99
C ILE A 64 4.44 2.60 -8.91
N THR A 65 4.56 2.34 -10.22
CA THR A 65 3.52 2.68 -11.20
C THR A 65 2.14 2.20 -10.73
N GLY A 66 1.10 3.03 -10.95
CA GLY A 66 -0.20 2.92 -10.27
C GLY A 66 -0.75 1.49 -10.14
N ARG A 67 -0.64 0.65 -11.19
CA ARG A 67 -1.17 -0.72 -11.16
C ARG A 67 -0.54 -1.64 -10.10
N ASN A 68 0.75 -1.48 -9.79
CA ASN A 68 1.40 -2.30 -8.76
C ASN A 68 1.08 -1.76 -7.36
N LEU A 69 0.94 -0.44 -7.21
CA LEU A 69 0.48 0.17 -5.97
C LEU A 69 -0.99 -0.21 -5.66
N ASP A 70 -1.87 -0.22 -6.67
CA ASP A 70 -3.26 -0.65 -6.55
C ASP A 70 -3.37 -2.13 -6.13
N ARG A 71 -2.55 -2.99 -6.73
CA ARG A 71 -2.48 -4.42 -6.37
C ARG A 71 -1.97 -4.61 -4.95
N TRP A 72 -0.99 -3.81 -4.54
CA TRP A 72 -0.45 -3.84 -3.19
C TRP A 72 -1.49 -3.36 -2.16
N ASP A 73 -2.22 -2.27 -2.43
CA ASP A 73 -3.32 -1.79 -1.59
C ASP A 73 -4.39 -2.89 -1.39
N ALA A 74 -4.80 -3.55 -2.49
CA ALA A 74 -5.75 -4.65 -2.45
C ALA A 74 -5.21 -5.88 -1.70
N TRP A 75 -3.93 -6.22 -1.88
CA TRP A 75 -3.26 -7.32 -1.17
C TRP A 75 -3.27 -7.07 0.33
N LEU A 76 -2.86 -5.88 0.77
CA LEU A 76 -2.85 -5.51 2.18
C LEU A 76 -4.25 -5.49 2.78
N ALA A 77 -5.26 -5.00 2.06
CA ALA A 77 -6.64 -5.05 2.54
C ALA A 77 -7.12 -6.49 2.78
N ARG A 78 -6.75 -7.44 1.91
CA ARG A 78 -7.01 -8.87 2.10
C ARG A 78 -6.27 -9.42 3.31
N ALA A 79 -4.97 -9.12 3.46
CA ALA A 79 -4.16 -9.62 4.56
C ALA A 79 -4.73 -9.17 5.92
N VAL A 80 -5.05 -7.88 6.05
CA VAL A 80 -5.69 -7.32 7.25
C VAL A 80 -7.04 -7.98 7.56
N ALA A 81 -7.86 -8.23 6.54
CA ALA A 81 -9.14 -8.93 6.74
C ALA A 81 -8.91 -10.39 7.21
N GLY A 82 -7.94 -11.09 6.61
CA GLY A 82 -7.59 -12.45 7.01
C GLY A 82 -7.06 -12.58 8.43
N GLU A 83 -6.32 -11.58 8.94
CA GLU A 83 -5.92 -11.53 10.35
C GLU A 83 -7.09 -11.28 11.30
N THR A 84 -8.13 -10.58 10.84
CA THR A 84 -9.29 -10.23 11.69
C THR A 84 -10.29 -11.39 11.82
N ASP A 85 -10.43 -12.24 10.80
CA ASP A 85 -11.33 -13.41 10.80
C ASP A 85 -10.72 -14.66 11.46
N GLY A 86 -9.45 -14.60 11.89
CA GLY A 86 -8.68 -15.74 12.41
C GLY A 86 -8.56 -15.85 13.93
N GLU A 87 -9.23 -15.00 14.71
CA GLU A 87 -9.16 -14.97 16.19
C GLU A 87 -10.45 -15.47 16.88
#